data_AF-A0A7W1XYI5-F1
#
_entry.id   AF-A0A7W1XYI5-F1
#
_cell.length_a   1.000
_cell.length_b   1.000
_cell.length_c   1.000
_cell.angle_alpha   90.00
_cell.angle_beta   90.00
_cell.angle_gamma   90.00
#
_symmetry.space_group_name_H-M   'P 1'
#
loop_
_entity.id
_entity.type
_entity.pdbx_description
1 polymer ?
#
loop_
_entity_poly.entity_id
_entity_poly.type
_entity_poly.pdbx_seq_one_letter_code
_entity_poly.pdbx_strand_id
1 'polypeptide(L)'
;MMAGIIERYRSRLPVTDDTPVITLNEGSTPLIPAPVLSRIVGGDRKVFVKFEGLNPTCSFKDRGMTLAVSKAMESECRGVICASTGNTSAAAAAYAARAEVPCYVVLPAGKVAAGKLAQALVHGATVLPI
;
A
#
# COMPACT_ATOMS: atom_id res chain seq x y z
N MET A 1 6.83 -6.47 -18.93
CA MET A 1 6.98 -6.10 -17.50
C MET A 1 5.58 -5.78 -16.98
N MET A 2 5.15 -6.29 -15.82
CA MET A 2 3.81 -5.93 -15.28
C MET A 2 3.81 -4.46 -14.85
N ALA A 3 3.00 -3.63 -15.49
CA ALA A 3 2.81 -2.25 -15.08
C ALA A 3 1.95 -2.18 -13.79
N GLY A 4 2.29 -1.26 -12.87
CA GLY A 4 1.51 -0.99 -11.65
C GLY A 4 0.11 -0.48 -11.92
N ILE A 5 -0.70 -0.27 -10.87
CA ILE A 5 -2.12 0.05 -11.06
C ILE A 5 -2.36 1.41 -11.72
N ILE A 6 -1.45 2.38 -11.54
CA ILE A 6 -1.60 3.72 -12.13
C ILE A 6 -1.60 3.61 -13.65
N GLU A 7 -0.62 2.93 -14.23
CA GLU A 7 -0.56 2.74 -15.68
C GLU A 7 -1.72 1.89 -16.20
N ARG A 8 -2.03 0.79 -15.50
CA ARG A 8 -3.11 -0.11 -15.95
C ARG A 8 -4.48 0.56 -15.96
N TYR A 9 -4.74 1.47 -15.03
CA TYR A 9 -6.04 2.10 -14.84
C TYR A 9 -5.99 3.63 -14.99
N ARG A 10 -5.02 4.16 -15.75
CA ARG A 10 -4.72 5.59 -15.86
C ARG A 10 -5.95 6.45 -16.16
N SER A 11 -6.76 6.02 -17.13
CA SER A 11 -7.99 6.70 -17.55
C SER A 11 -9.11 6.74 -16.50
N ARG A 12 -8.94 6.06 -15.36
CA ARG A 12 -9.90 6.01 -14.25
C ARG A 12 -9.37 6.64 -12.97
N LEU A 13 -8.17 7.20 -13.00
CA LEU A 13 -7.48 7.78 -11.86
C LEU A 13 -7.23 9.27 -12.08
N PRO A 14 -7.13 10.08 -11.02
CA PRO A 14 -6.90 11.52 -11.12
C PRO A 14 -5.42 11.86 -11.39
N VAL A 15 -4.88 11.31 -12.47
CA VAL A 15 -3.47 11.47 -12.90
C VAL A 15 -3.41 12.15 -14.26
N THR A 16 -2.37 12.95 -14.48
CA THR A 16 -2.08 13.63 -15.75
C THR A 16 -0.89 12.94 -16.45
N ASP A 17 -0.48 13.48 -17.59
CA ASP A 17 0.76 13.06 -18.26
C ASP A 17 2.00 13.47 -17.44
N ASP A 18 1.88 14.52 -16.62
CA ASP A 18 2.95 15.02 -15.75
C ASP A 18 3.01 14.34 -14.38
N THR A 19 1.99 13.53 -14.00
CA THR A 19 2.02 12.82 -12.72
C THR A 19 3.17 11.80 -12.69
N PRO A 20 4.17 11.96 -11.79
CA PRO A 20 5.22 10.96 -11.62
C PRO A 20 4.62 9.67 -11.06
N VAL A 21 4.89 8.54 -11.71
CA VAL A 21 4.32 7.25 -11.33
C VAL A 21 5.24 6.52 -10.36
N ILE A 22 4.93 6.61 -9.07
CA ILE A 22 5.65 5.91 -8.00
C ILE A 22 5.03 4.53 -7.80
N THR A 23 5.57 3.53 -8.49
CA THR A 23 5.07 2.16 -8.43
C THR A 23 6.10 1.17 -7.86
N LEU A 24 5.58 0.14 -7.18
CA LEU A 24 6.29 -1.06 -6.78
C LEU A 24 5.71 -2.31 -7.48
N ASN A 25 5.02 -2.10 -8.61
CA ASN A 25 4.29 -3.11 -9.38
C ASN A 25 3.13 -3.75 -8.60
N GLU A 26 2.48 -2.95 -7.75
CA GLU A 26 1.31 -3.33 -6.98
C GLU A 26 0.08 -3.64 -7.84
N GLY A 27 -0.88 -4.34 -7.23
CA GLY A 27 -2.09 -4.79 -7.89
C GLY A 27 -1.89 -6.09 -8.66
N SER A 28 -2.78 -6.37 -9.61
CA SER A 28 -2.81 -7.64 -10.37
C SER A 28 -2.81 -8.93 -9.53
N THR A 29 -3.19 -8.83 -8.25
CA THR A 29 -3.18 -9.94 -7.30
C THR A 29 -4.14 -11.06 -7.70
N PRO A 30 -3.86 -12.33 -7.34
CA PRO A 30 -4.72 -13.45 -7.70
C PRO A 30 -6.15 -13.32 -7.19
N LEU A 31 -7.09 -13.85 -7.98
CA LEU A 31 -8.46 -14.13 -7.56
C LEU A 31 -8.59 -15.66 -7.47
N ILE A 32 -8.45 -16.20 -6.25
CA ILE A 32 -8.27 -17.63 -6.02
C ILE A 32 -9.64 -18.28 -5.77
N PRO A 33 -10.06 -19.29 -6.54
CA PRO A 33 -11.27 -20.05 -6.24
C PRO A 33 -11.16 -20.76 -4.88
N ALA A 34 -12.21 -20.68 -4.05
CA ALA A 34 -12.24 -21.33 -2.75
C ALA A 34 -13.34 -22.42 -2.70
N PRO A 35 -13.06 -23.64 -3.22
CA PRO A 35 -14.08 -24.68 -3.37
C PRO A 35 -14.66 -25.18 -2.05
N VAL A 36 -13.83 -25.28 -1.00
CA VAL A 36 -14.30 -25.68 0.35
C VAL A 36 -15.28 -24.64 0.91
N LEU A 37 -14.93 -23.35 0.83
CA LEU A 37 -15.81 -22.27 1.28
C LEU A 37 -17.09 -22.20 0.45
N SER A 38 -17.00 -22.45 -0.86
CA SER A 38 -18.18 -22.51 -1.74
C SER A 38 -19.16 -23.59 -1.28
N ARG A 39 -18.66 -24.78 -0.89
CA ARG A 39 -19.50 -25.86 -0.33
C ARG A 39 -20.13 -25.49 1.01
N ILE A 40 -19.39 -24.81 1.89
CA ILE A 40 -19.90 -24.38 3.21
C ILE A 40 -21.03 -23.36 3.07
N VAL A 41 -20.91 -22.41 2.14
CA VAL A 41 -21.92 -21.36 1.91
C VAL A 41 -23.19 -21.92 1.25
N GLY A 42 -23.09 -23.04 0.53
CA GLY A 42 -24.21 -23.79 -0.05
C GLY A 42 -24.85 -23.15 -1.29
N GLY A 43 -25.72 -23.93 -1.94
CA GLY A 43 -26.38 -23.56 -3.21
C GLY A 43 -25.41 -23.41 -4.37
N ASP A 44 -25.78 -22.64 -5.40
CA ASP A 44 -24.97 -22.39 -6.60
C ASP A 44 -23.91 -21.28 -6.42
N ARG A 45 -23.56 -20.94 -5.18
CA ARG A 45 -22.68 -19.82 -4.85
C ARG A 45 -21.21 -20.21 -5.04
N LYS A 46 -20.44 -19.32 -5.68
CA LYS A 46 -18.99 -19.47 -5.85
C LYS A 46 -18.26 -18.45 -4.98
N VAL A 47 -17.36 -18.93 -4.13
CA VAL A 47 -16.52 -18.09 -3.28
C VAL A 47 -15.12 -17.97 -3.89
N PHE A 48 -14.61 -16.75 -3.93
CA PHE A 48 -13.26 -16.43 -4.37
C PHE A 48 -12.54 -15.59 -3.31
N VAL A 49 -11.23 -15.77 -3.21
CA VAL A 49 -10.35 -14.97 -2.35
C VAL A 49 -9.55 -14.03 -3.22
N LYS A 50 -9.75 -12.72 -3.06
CA LYS A 50 -8.89 -11.71 -3.66
C LYS A 50 -7.64 -11.57 -2.81
N PHE A 51 -6.54 -12.19 -3.24
CA PHE A 51 -5.37 -12.38 -2.37
C PHE A 51 -4.43 -11.16 -2.38
N GLU A 52 -4.83 -10.13 -1.64
CA GLU A 52 -4.12 -8.84 -1.53
C GLU A 52 -2.78 -8.93 -0.76
N GLY A 53 -2.48 -10.07 -0.14
CA GLY A 53 -1.22 -10.31 0.55
C GLY A 53 0.00 -10.44 -0.38
N LEU A 54 -0.20 -10.54 -1.70
CA LEU A 54 0.89 -10.56 -2.69
C LEU A 54 1.21 -9.18 -3.27
N ASN A 55 0.63 -8.11 -2.74
CA ASN A 55 1.13 -6.76 -3.04
C ASN A 55 2.53 -6.55 -2.38
N PRO A 56 3.32 -5.58 -2.84
CA PRO A 56 4.72 -5.40 -2.43
C PRO A 56 4.98 -5.32 -0.91
N THR A 57 4.12 -4.66 -0.13
CA THR A 57 4.22 -4.61 1.34
C THR A 57 3.21 -5.54 2.02
N CYS A 58 2.76 -6.56 1.30
CA CYS A 58 1.86 -7.61 1.76
C CYS A 58 0.45 -7.11 2.16
N SER A 59 -0.04 -6.01 1.58
CA SER A 59 -1.41 -5.56 1.85
C SER A 59 -2.02 -4.74 0.70
N PHE A 60 -3.35 -4.61 0.72
CA PHE A 60 -4.05 -3.76 -0.25
C PHE A 60 -3.73 -2.26 -0.13
N LYS A 61 -3.07 -1.82 0.96
CA LYS A 61 -2.71 -0.41 1.17
C LYS A 61 -1.79 0.13 0.08
N ASP A 62 -1.02 -0.74 -0.54
CA ASP A 62 -0.14 -0.42 -1.67
C ASP A 62 -0.90 0.22 -2.83
N ARG A 63 -2.14 -0.23 -3.09
CA ARG A 63 -3.00 0.35 -4.14
C ARG A 63 -3.37 1.80 -3.87
N GLY A 64 -3.58 2.18 -2.62
CA GLY A 64 -3.84 3.57 -2.27
C GLY A 64 -2.55 4.38 -2.25
N MET A 65 -1.48 3.77 -1.72
CA MET A 65 -0.23 4.47 -1.45
C MET A 65 0.53 4.87 -2.72
N THR A 66 0.55 4.01 -3.74
CA THR A 66 1.07 4.34 -5.08
C THR A 66 0.49 5.64 -5.61
N LEU A 67 -0.84 5.80 -5.57
CA LEU A 67 -1.52 7.00 -6.04
C LEU A 67 -1.28 8.18 -5.11
N ALA A 68 -1.39 8.00 -3.79
CA ALA A 68 -1.22 9.06 -2.82
C ALA A 68 0.18 9.68 -2.90
N VAL A 69 1.23 8.86 -2.97
CA VAL A 69 2.61 9.32 -3.07
C VAL A 69 2.89 9.93 -4.44
N SER A 70 2.39 9.33 -5.53
CA SER A 70 2.50 9.93 -6.88
C SER A 70 1.91 11.34 -6.93
N LYS A 71 0.71 11.54 -6.37
CA LYS A 71 0.08 12.87 -6.30
C LYS A 71 0.78 13.82 -5.33
N ALA A 72 1.35 13.31 -4.24
CA ALA A 72 2.17 14.12 -3.34
C ALA A 72 3.42 14.66 -4.04
N MET A 73 4.08 13.82 -4.87
CA MET A 73 5.24 14.24 -5.64
C MET A 73 4.88 15.24 -6.75
N GLU A 74 3.74 15.03 -7.42
CA GLU A 74 3.19 16.02 -8.37
C GLU A 74 2.89 17.37 -7.69
N SER A 75 2.50 17.35 -6.41
CA SER A 75 2.22 18.54 -5.62
C SER A 75 3.47 19.08 -4.88
N GLU A 76 4.67 18.62 -5.27
CA GLU A 76 5.96 19.04 -4.70
C GLU A 76 6.05 18.89 -3.17
N CYS A 77 5.33 17.92 -2.61
CA CYS A 77 5.37 17.65 -1.18
C CYS A 77 6.74 17.10 -0.78
N ARG A 78 7.27 17.57 0.36
CA ARG A 78 8.63 17.23 0.83
C ARG A 78 8.73 15.93 1.64
N GLY A 79 7.65 15.16 1.72
CA GLY A 79 7.56 13.98 2.55
C GLY A 79 6.13 13.53 2.78
N VAL A 80 5.98 12.37 3.41
CA VAL A 80 4.70 11.80 3.78
C VAL A 80 4.62 11.55 5.27
N ILE A 81 3.42 11.60 5.83
CA ILE A 81 3.17 11.39 7.24
C ILE A 81 1.91 10.55 7.44
N CYS A 82 1.92 9.64 8.41
CA CYS A 82 0.71 8.90 8.78
C CYS A 82 0.67 8.58 10.28
N ALA A 83 -0.55 8.40 10.80
CA ALA A 83 -0.80 7.88 12.13
C ALA A 83 -1.30 6.43 12.03
N SER A 84 -0.37 5.47 11.92
CA SER A 84 -0.72 4.05 11.82
C SER A 84 0.39 3.15 12.37
N THR A 85 -0.02 2.10 13.08
CA THR A 85 0.89 1.10 13.66
C THR A 85 1.08 -0.14 12.78
N GLY A 86 0.60 -0.16 11.52
CA GLY A 86 0.59 -1.40 10.71
C GLY A 86 0.69 -1.16 9.21
N ASN A 87 -0.10 -1.91 8.43
CA ASN A 87 0.04 -1.97 6.96
C ASN A 87 0.08 -0.60 6.25
N THR A 88 -0.62 0.42 6.76
CA THR A 88 -0.59 1.76 6.16
C THR A 88 0.78 2.42 6.34
N SER A 89 1.42 2.31 7.51
CA SER A 89 2.76 2.88 7.71
C SER A 89 3.84 2.09 6.98
N ALA A 90 3.69 0.76 6.86
CA ALA A 90 4.55 -0.06 6.02
C ALA A 90 4.49 0.36 4.54
N ALA A 91 3.28 0.49 3.97
CA ALA A 91 3.09 0.99 2.62
C ALA A 91 3.63 2.43 2.46
N ALA A 92 3.28 3.34 3.37
CA ALA A 92 3.73 4.73 3.30
C ALA A 92 5.25 4.83 3.27
N ALA A 93 5.93 4.08 4.15
CA ALA A 93 7.39 4.04 4.19
C ALA A 93 7.98 3.48 2.90
N ALA A 94 7.46 2.37 2.37
CA ALA A 94 7.97 1.74 1.15
C ALA A 94 7.85 2.66 -0.08
N TYR A 95 6.69 3.30 -0.26
CA TYR A 95 6.47 4.20 -1.39
C TYR A 95 7.21 5.52 -1.24
N ALA A 96 7.35 6.04 -0.02
CA ALA A 96 8.19 7.21 0.25
C ALA A 96 9.66 6.94 -0.06
N ALA A 97 10.17 5.78 0.36
CA ALA A 97 11.53 5.35 0.03
C ALA A 97 11.72 5.22 -1.49
N ARG A 98 10.72 4.67 -2.20
CA ARG A 98 10.73 4.60 -3.68
C ARG A 98 10.71 5.97 -4.35
N ALA A 99 10.07 6.96 -3.73
CA ALA A 99 10.01 8.35 -4.19
C ALA A 99 11.15 9.22 -3.64
N GLU A 100 12.09 8.65 -2.89
CA GLU A 100 13.23 9.36 -2.29
C GLU A 100 12.83 10.54 -1.38
N VAL A 101 11.71 10.41 -0.67
CA VAL A 101 11.22 11.42 0.29
C VAL A 101 11.07 10.84 1.69
N PRO A 102 11.20 11.66 2.75
CA PRO A 102 11.05 11.19 4.12
C PRO A 102 9.62 10.72 4.43
N CYS A 103 9.51 9.68 5.25
CA CYS A 103 8.26 9.18 5.82
C CYS A 103 8.27 9.34 7.33
N TYR A 104 7.21 9.95 7.88
CA TYR A 104 7.02 10.10 9.32
C TYR A 104 5.83 9.28 9.81
N VAL A 105 6.00 8.55 10.90
CA VAL A 105 4.95 7.73 11.51
C VAL A 105 4.70 8.21 12.93
N VAL A 106 3.53 8.83 13.16
CA VAL A 106 3.18 9.46 14.43
C VAL A 106 2.37 8.49 15.28
N LEU A 107 2.86 8.18 16.49
CA LEU A 107 2.30 7.13 17.34
C LEU A 107 2.29 7.53 18.83
N PRO A 108 1.30 7.09 19.62
CA PRO A 108 1.31 7.32 21.07
C PRO A 108 2.48 6.61 21.75
N ALA A 109 3.20 7.32 22.62
CA ALA A 109 4.30 6.75 23.39
C ALA A 109 3.88 5.50 24.19
N GLY A 110 4.74 4.47 24.17
CA GLY A 110 4.55 3.23 24.95
C GLY A 110 3.43 2.29 24.49
N LYS A 111 2.68 2.61 23.42
CA LYS A 111 1.52 1.82 22.98
C LYS A 111 1.75 0.92 21.77
N VAL A 112 2.98 0.78 21.27
CA VAL A 112 3.25 0.10 20.00
C VAL A 112 4.32 -0.97 20.12
N ALA A 113 3.94 -2.21 19.80
CA ALA A 113 4.86 -3.33 19.73
C ALA A 113 5.82 -3.17 18.53
N ALA A 114 7.12 -3.31 18.76
CA ALA A 114 8.16 -3.15 17.76
C ALA A 114 7.93 -4.00 16.50
N GLY A 115 7.45 -5.24 16.66
CA GLY A 115 7.16 -6.13 15.53
C GLY A 115 6.12 -5.59 14.53
N LYS A 116 5.19 -4.73 14.98
CA LYS A 116 4.20 -4.10 14.10
C LYS A 116 4.80 -2.98 13.24
N LEU A 117 5.92 -2.39 13.67
CA LEU A 117 6.62 -1.32 12.97
C LEU A 117 7.81 -1.80 12.14
N ALA A 118 8.16 -3.08 12.22
CA ALA A 118 9.35 -3.62 11.58
C ALA A 118 9.46 -3.26 10.09
N GLN A 119 8.39 -3.43 9.32
CA GLN A 119 8.38 -3.06 7.89
C GLN A 119 8.60 -1.55 7.68
N ALA A 120 7.90 -0.69 8.44
CA ALA A 120 8.05 0.75 8.31
C ALA A 120 9.48 1.21 8.63
N LEU A 121 10.10 0.65 9.67
CA LEU A 121 11.47 0.95 10.07
C LEU A 121 12.50 0.47 9.03
N VAL A 122 12.35 -0.73 8.49
CA VAL A 122 13.23 -1.27 7.44
C VAL A 122 13.16 -0.43 6.15
N HIS A 123 12.00 0.15 5.85
CA HIS A 123 11.83 1.09 4.75
C HIS A 123 12.26 2.54 5.09
N GLY A 124 12.87 2.78 6.26
CA GLY A 124 13.47 4.07 6.61
C GLY A 124 12.51 5.12 7.17
N ALA A 125 11.33 4.73 7.65
CA ALA A 125 10.43 5.69 8.29
C ALA A 125 10.95 6.17 9.65
N THR A 126 10.79 7.47 9.89
CA THR A 126 11.05 8.10 11.19
C THR A 126 9.81 8.00 12.07
N VAL A 127 9.89 7.25 13.16
CA VAL A 127 8.79 7.14 14.13
C VAL A 127 8.87 8.29 15.13
N LEU A 128 7.77 9.05 15.21
CA LEU A 128 7.61 10.17 16.12
C LEU A 128 6.69 9.76 17.28
N PRO A 129 7.23 9.50 18.49
CA PRO A 129 6.42 9.23 19.67
C PRO A 129 5.80 10.54 20.18
N ILE A 130 4.48 10.56 20.35
CA ILE A 130 3.72 11.68 20.92
C ILE A 130 2.91 11.28 22.15
#